data_AF-T1B396-F1
#
_entry.id   AF-T1B396-F1
#
_cell.length_a   1.000
_cell.length_b   1.000
_cell.length_c   1.000
_cell.angle_alpha   90.00
_cell.angle_beta   90.00
_cell.angle_gamma   90.00
#
_symmetry.space_group_name_H-M   'P 1'
#
loop_
_entity.id
_entity.type
_entity.pdbx_description
1 polymer ?
#
loop_
_entity_poly.entity_id
_entity_poly.type
_entity_poly.pdbx_seq_one_letter_code
_entity_poly.pdbx_strand_id
1 'polypeptide(L)'
;MLDANCNRAREALRTLEDHCRFVLNDAELSEICKRLRHELCSALAVLGADNAVLYRDTPGDVGVNIKTRDELRRGTLENIVTAAAKRLTEALRVLE
;
A
#
# COMPACT_ATOMS: atom_id res chain seq x y z
N MET A 1 -10.98 -6.75 6.68
CA MET A 1 -9.53 -7.05 6.65
C MET A 1 -8.98 -7.14 5.24
N LEU A 2 -9.60 -7.91 4.33
CA LEU A 2 -9.20 -8.00 2.90
C LEU A 2 -9.06 -6.63 2.22
N ASP A 3 -10.11 -5.81 2.22
CA ASP A 3 -10.09 -4.45 1.64
C ASP A 3 -8.94 -3.56 2.16
N ALA A 4 -8.71 -3.58 3.48
CA ALA A 4 -7.64 -2.82 4.09
C ALA A 4 -6.26 -3.27 3.59
N ASN A 5 -6.04 -4.58 3.42
CA ASN A 5 -4.78 -5.12 2.90
C ASN A 5 -4.63 -4.89 1.39
N CYS A 6 -5.70 -5.00 0.61
CA CYS A 6 -5.74 -4.60 -0.80
C CYS A 6 -5.29 -3.15 -0.97
N ASN A 7 -5.84 -2.24 -0.17
CA ASN A 7 -5.47 -0.83 -0.22
C ASN A 7 -4.02 -0.58 0.22
N ARG A 8 -3.58 -1.24 1.31
CA ARG A 8 -2.20 -1.13 1.80
C ARG A 8 -1.18 -1.60 0.76
N ALA A 9 -1.44 -2.72 0.08
CA ALA A 9 -0.55 -3.24 -0.95
C ALA A 9 -0.46 -2.29 -2.16
N ARG A 10 -1.59 -1.76 -2.63
CA ARG A 10 -1.61 -0.77 -3.74
C ARG A 10 -0.85 0.50 -3.41
N GLU A 11 -1.05 1.05 -2.21
CA GLU A 11 -0.40 2.29 -1.79
C GLU A 11 1.11 2.10 -1.55
N ALA A 12 1.50 0.94 -1.02
CA ALA A 12 2.91 0.59 -0.90
C ALA A 12 3.60 0.54 -2.27
N LEU A 13 3.02 -0.16 -3.26
CA LEU A 13 3.55 -0.20 -4.62
C LEU A 13 3.62 1.18 -5.28
N ARG A 14 2.61 2.03 -5.05
CA ARG A 14 2.63 3.41 -5.53
C ARG A 14 3.77 4.23 -4.91
N THR A 15 4.01 4.07 -3.61
CA THR A 15 5.12 4.75 -2.91
C THR A 15 6.48 4.32 -3.46
N LEU A 16 6.66 3.01 -3.73
CA LEU A 16 7.88 2.48 -4.35
C LEU A 16 8.06 3.01 -5.77
N GLU A 17 6.99 3.04 -6.57
CA GLU A 17 6.99 3.59 -7.94
C GLU A 17 7.41 5.08 -7.93
N ASP A 18 6.81 5.90 -7.08
CA ASP A 18 7.13 7.33 -6.97
C ASP A 18 8.57 7.56 -6.49
N HIS A 19 9.10 6.73 -5.58
CA HIS A 19 10.50 6.80 -5.19
C HIS A 19 11.45 6.48 -6.36
N CYS A 20 11.16 5.42 -7.11
CA CYS A 20 11.96 5.05 -8.28
C CYS A 20 11.94 6.16 -9.35
N ARG A 21 10.77 6.75 -9.60
CA ARG A 21 10.59 7.79 -10.61
C ARG A 21 11.23 9.12 -10.22
N PHE A 22 11.00 9.60 -9.01
CA PHE A 22 11.33 10.98 -8.64
C PHE A 22 12.63 11.14 -7.88
N VAL A 23 13.14 10.07 -7.27
CA VAL A 23 14.33 10.13 -6.42
C VAL A 23 15.47 9.41 -7.10
N LEU A 24 15.25 8.15 -7.49
CA LEU A 24 16.27 7.36 -8.19
C LEU A 24 16.38 7.75 -9.67
N ASN A 25 15.31 8.34 -10.22
CA ASN A 25 15.18 8.62 -11.66
C ASN A 25 15.46 7.36 -12.51
N ASP A 26 15.00 6.21 -12.01
CA ASP A 26 15.19 4.89 -12.59
C ASP A 26 13.90 4.44 -13.28
N ALA A 27 13.91 4.50 -14.61
CA ALA A 27 12.76 4.16 -15.43
C ALA A 27 12.41 2.67 -15.36
N GLU A 28 13.40 1.80 -15.27
CA GLU A 28 13.20 0.34 -15.24
C GLU A 28 12.52 -0.08 -13.93
N LEU A 29 13.04 0.37 -12.79
CA LEU A 29 12.43 0.09 -11.48
C LEU A 29 11.04 0.71 -11.35
N SER A 30 10.84 1.93 -11.88
CA SER A 30 9.51 2.54 -11.93
C SER A 30 8.53 1.72 -12.75
N GLU A 31 8.94 1.18 -13.90
CA GLU A 31 8.09 0.34 -14.74
C GLU A 31 7.74 -0.99 -14.06
N ILE A 32 8.71 -1.63 -13.38
CA ILE A 32 8.48 -2.85 -12.60
C ILE A 32 7.42 -2.59 -11.52
N CYS A 33 7.56 -1.52 -10.73
CA CYS A 33 6.60 -1.19 -9.68
C CYS A 33 5.20 -0.92 -10.25
N LYS A 34 5.12 -0.20 -11.36
CA LYS A 34 3.87 0.09 -12.06
C LYS A 34 3.19 -1.18 -12.56
N ARG A 35 3.95 -2.10 -13.18
CA ARG A 35 3.44 -3.37 -13.68
C ARG A 35 2.89 -4.24 -12.55
N LEU A 36 3.65 -4.42 -11.47
CA LEU A 36 3.21 -5.15 -10.28
C LEU A 36 1.92 -4.55 -9.70
N ARG A 37 1.81 -3.21 -9.65
CA ARG A 37 0.61 -2.52 -9.18
C ARG A 37 -0.60 -2.83 -10.07
N HIS A 38 -0.42 -2.84 -11.39
CA HIS A 38 -1.48 -3.17 -12.35
C HIS A 38 -1.91 -4.64 -12.26
N GLU A 39 -0.97 -5.57 -12.17
CA GLU A 39 -1.23 -7.01 -12.01
C GLU A 39 -2.00 -7.27 -10.72
N LEU A 40 -1.57 -6.66 -9.60
CA LEU A 40 -2.26 -6.77 -8.32
C LEU A 40 -3.69 -6.23 -8.42
N CYS A 41 -3.89 -5.04 -8.99
CA CYS A 41 -5.25 -4.49 -9.15
C CYS A 41 -6.14 -5.41 -9.99
N SER A 42 -5.60 -5.97 -11.07
CA SER A 42 -6.35 -6.89 -11.94
C SER A 42 -6.73 -8.18 -11.21
N ALA A 43 -5.80 -8.77 -10.44
CA ALA A 43 -6.08 -9.95 -9.64
C ALA A 43 -7.14 -9.68 -8.56
N LEU A 44 -7.06 -8.53 -7.89
CA LEU A 44 -8.02 -8.13 -6.87
C LEU A 44 -9.42 -7.82 -7.44
N ALA A 45 -9.50 -7.30 -8.66
CA ALA A 45 -10.78 -7.06 -9.34
C ALA A 45 -11.54 -8.36 -9.61
N VAL A 46 -10.84 -9.44 -9.99
CA VAL A 46 -11.44 -10.78 -10.17
C VAL A 46 -12.06 -11.29 -8.87
N LEU A 47 -11.48 -10.93 -7.72
CA LEU A 47 -11.97 -11.31 -6.39
C LEU A 47 -13.08 -10.38 -5.86
N GLY A 48 -13.54 -9.41 -6.66
CA GLY A 48 -14.57 -8.45 -6.25
C GLY A 48 -14.11 -7.48 -5.16
N ALA A 49 -12.80 -7.29 -4.99
CA ALA A 49 -12.24 -6.45 -3.93
C ALA A 49 -12.68 -4.98 -4.04
N ASP A 50 -13.05 -4.50 -5.22
CA ASP A 50 -13.57 -3.15 -5.42
C ASP A 50 -14.91 -2.91 -4.72
N ASN A 51 -15.69 -3.98 -4.48
CA ASN A 51 -16.94 -3.92 -3.72
C ASN A 51 -16.71 -3.95 -2.20
N ALA A 52 -15.52 -4.34 -1.74
CA ALA A 52 -15.24 -4.51 -0.32
C ALA A 52 -15.18 -3.16 0.44
N VAL A 53 -14.92 -2.05 -0.26
CA VAL A 53 -15.03 -0.68 0.28
C VAL A 53 -16.46 -0.35 0.71
N LEU A 54 -17.48 -0.89 0.02
CA LEU A 54 -18.90 -0.61 0.30
C LEU A 54 -19.37 -1.19 1.64
N TYR A 55 -18.63 -2.16 2.19
CA TYR A 55 -18.93 -2.80 3.48
C TYR A 55 -18.02 -2.28 4.60
N ARG A 56 -17.22 -1.23 4.36
CA ARG A 56 -16.29 -0.69 5.35
C ARG A 56 -17.03 0.21 6.34
N ASP A 57 -17.22 -0.28 7.56
CA ASP A 57 -17.64 0.56 8.68
C ASP A 57 -16.44 1.35 9.24
N THR A 58 -16.10 2.44 8.56
CA THR A 58 -15.05 3.36 9.02
C THR A 58 -15.47 4.13 10.29
N PRO A 59 -16.72 4.60 10.44
CA PRO A 59 -17.17 5.27 11.66
C PRO A 59 -17.14 4.38 12.91
N GLY A 60 -17.40 3.08 12.78
CA GLY A 60 -17.33 2.10 13.86
C GLY A 60 -15.93 1.52 14.13
N ASP A 61 -14.91 1.91 13.35
CA ASP A 61 -13.54 1.43 13.53
C ASP A 61 -12.89 2.07 14.76
N VAL A 62 -12.74 1.25 15.82
CA VAL A 62 -12.12 1.63 17.10
C VAL A 62 -10.67 2.12 16.94
N GLY A 63 -10.01 1.79 15.83
CA GLY A 63 -8.66 2.23 15.51
C GLY A 63 -8.55 3.68 15.04
N VAL A 64 -9.63 4.32 14.59
CA VAL A 64 -9.60 5.67 13.97
C VAL A 64 -9.07 6.73 14.93
N ASN A 65 -9.36 6.61 16.22
CA ASN A 65 -8.93 7.55 17.25
C ASN A 65 -7.67 7.12 18.00
N ILE A 66 -7.13 5.93 17.72
CA ILE A 66 -5.92 5.41 18.36
C ILE A 66 -4.72 5.92 17.58
N LYS A 67 -4.18 7.07 18.00
CA LYS A 67 -2.96 7.65 17.46
C LYS A 67 -1.79 7.47 18.41
N THR A 68 -0.63 7.09 17.89
CA THR A 68 0.59 7.05 18.69
C THR A 68 1.40 8.33 18.48
N ARG A 69 2.13 8.78 19.50
CA ARG A 69 2.96 10.00 19.42
C ARG A 69 4.02 9.92 18.31
N ASP A 70 4.43 8.72 17.92
CA ASP A 70 5.41 8.48 16.87
C ASP A 70 4.85 8.57 15.44
N GLU A 71 3.52 8.58 15.23
CA GLU A 71 2.93 8.80 13.91
C GLU A 71 3.32 10.15 13.27
N LEU A 72 3.81 11.10 14.07
CA LEU A 72 4.20 12.45 13.62
C LEU A 72 5.71 12.58 13.36
N ARG A 73 6.53 11.56 13.65
CA ARG A 73 7.97 11.61 13.36
C ARG A 73 8.20 11.34 11.87
N ARG A 74 8.58 12.38 11.13
CA ARG A 74 8.99 12.26 9.73
C ARG A 74 10.36 11.56 9.68
N GLY A 75 10.38 10.33 9.20
CA GLY A 75 11.61 9.60 8.87
C GLY A 75 12.29 10.16 7.62
N THR A 76 13.51 9.70 7.33
CA THR A 76 14.16 9.95 6.04
C THR A 76 13.40 9.25 4.92
N LEU A 77 13.74 9.57 3.67
CA LEU A 77 13.13 8.94 2.51
C LEU A 77 13.36 7.43 2.48
N GLU A 78 14.55 6.98 2.89
CA GLU A 78 14.87 5.55 3.02
C GLU A 78 13.96 4.85 4.03
N ASN A 79 13.60 5.53 5.13
CA ASN A 79 12.66 4.99 6.11
C ASN A 79 11.26 4.84 5.51
N ILE A 80 10.83 5.78 4.67
CA ILE A 80 9.52 5.73 3.98
C ILE A 80 9.48 4.55 3.02
N VAL A 81 10.53 4.38 2.19
CA VAL A 81 10.63 3.29 1.22
C VAL A 81 10.71 1.93 1.92
N THR A 82 11.51 1.83 2.98
CA THR A 82 11.62 0.61 3.80
C THR A 82 10.29 0.25 4.43
N ALA A 83 9.57 1.22 4.99
CA ALA A 83 8.25 1.00 5.56
C ALA A 83 7.22 0.59 4.51
N ALA A 84 7.24 1.20 3.32
CA ALA A 84 6.38 0.81 2.20
C ALA A 84 6.65 -0.64 1.77
N ALA A 85 7.92 -1.02 1.57
CA ALA A 85 8.29 -2.37 1.19
C ALA A 85 7.84 -3.42 2.23
N LYS A 86 8.06 -3.16 3.53
CA LYS A 86 7.59 -4.05 4.60
C LYS A 86 6.07 -4.20 4.60
N ARG A 87 5.35 -3.07 4.49
CA ARG A 87 3.88 -3.06 4.45
C ARG A 87 3.33 -3.79 3.23
N LEU A 88 4.03 -3.73 2.09
CA LEU A 88 3.67 -4.50 0.91
C LEU A 88 3.73 -6.01 1.21
N THR A 89 4.85 -6.48 1.77
CA THR A 89 5.02 -7.91 2.12
C THR A 89 3.97 -8.38 3.13
N GLU A 90 3.73 -7.60 4.18
CA GLU A 90 2.71 -7.90 5.19
C GLU A 90 1.31 -7.97 4.57
N ALA A 91 0.96 -7.01 3.72
CA ALA A 91 -0.35 -6.97 3.07
C ALA A 91 -0.54 -8.15 2.12
N LEU A 92 0.47 -8.49 1.30
CA LEU A 92 0.41 -9.62 0.38
C LEU A 92 0.29 -10.96 1.13
N ARG A 93 0.98 -11.11 2.27
CA ARG A 93 0.87 -12.32 3.12
C ARG A 93 -0.55 -12.52 3.70
N VAL A 94 -1.37 -11.48 3.79
CA VAL A 94 -2.77 -11.62 4.20
C VAL A 94 -3.70 -11.88 3.02
N LEU A 95 -3.23 -11.65 1.79
CA LEU A 95 -3.99 -11.85 0.56
C LEU A 95 -3.71 -13.22 -0.10
N GLU A 96 -2.62 -13.89 0.25
CA GLU A 96 -2.33 -15.30 -0.09
C GLU A 96 -3.13 -16.29 0.77
#